data_AF-A0A316QGJ0-F1
#
_entry.id   AF-A0A316QGJ0-F1
#
_cell.length_a   1.000
_cell.length_b   1.000
_cell.length_c   1.000
_cell.angle_alpha   90.00
_cell.angle_beta   90.00
_cell.angle_gamma   90.00
#
_symmetry.space_group_name_H-M   'P 1'
#
loop_
_entity.id
_entity.type
_entity.pdbx_description
1 polymer ?
#
loop_
_entity_poly.entity_id
_entity_poly.type
_entity_poly.pdbx_seq_one_letter_code
_entity_poly.pdbx_strand_id
1 'polypeptide(L)'
;MTDIVLSVIFVAAAAVGIILLFRSGCVRQAKSILLYLVTQAEEKFGAGTGEIKFSAVADALYEKLPSAAKFFLSEKTIASLIESAVSKMKEYLSA
;
A
#
# COMPACT_ATOMS: atom_id res chain seq x y z
N MET A 1 -29.96 -31.52 10.50
CA MET A 1 -29.77 -30.92 9.15
C MET A 1 -29.49 -29.42 9.27
N THR A 2 -30.25 -28.69 10.09
CA THR A 2 -30.03 -27.28 10.45
C THR A 2 -28.67 -27.02 11.10
N ASP A 3 -28.19 -27.89 11.99
CA ASP A 3 -26.91 -27.69 12.70
C ASP A 3 -25.69 -27.77 11.76
N ILE A 4 -25.76 -28.66 10.78
CA ILE A 4 -24.73 -28.79 9.74
C ILE A 4 -24.71 -27.52 8.88
N VAL A 5 -25.88 -27.04 8.45
CA VAL A 5 -25.99 -25.80 7.66
C VAL A 5 -25.46 -24.58 8.44
N LEU A 6 -25.80 -24.45 9.71
CA LEU A 6 -25.29 -23.38 10.58
C LEU A 6 -23.76 -23.45 10.74
N SER A 7 -23.21 -24.64 10.94
CA SER A 7 -21.75 -24.82 11.07
C SER A 7 -21.00 -24.46 9.80
N VAL A 8 -21.52 -24.83 8.62
CA VAL A 8 -20.92 -24.51 7.31
C VAL A 8 -20.95 -23.01 7.05
N ILE A 9 -22.06 -22.33 7.36
CA ILE A 9 -22.17 -20.86 7.21
C ILE A 9 -21.18 -20.15 8.14
N PHE A 10 -21.04 -20.61 9.39
CA PHE A 10 -20.10 -20.02 10.35
C PHE A 10 -18.64 -20.12 9.88
N VAL A 11 -18.24 -21.29 9.38
CA VAL A 11 -16.88 -21.50 8.84
C VAL A 11 -16.63 -20.62 7.61
N ALA A 12 -17.61 -20.50 6.71
CA ALA A 12 -17.50 -19.62 5.54
C ALA A 12 -17.38 -18.13 5.95
N ALA A 13 -18.18 -17.68 6.91
CA ALA A 13 -18.12 -16.31 7.41
C ALA A 13 -16.78 -16.01 8.11
N ALA A 14 -16.26 -16.96 8.90
CA ALA A 14 -14.96 -16.84 9.54
C ALA A 14 -13.82 -16.76 8.50
N ALA A 15 -13.85 -17.59 7.45
CA ALA A 15 -12.88 -17.54 6.38
C ALA A 15 -12.91 -16.19 5.64
N VAL A 16 -14.09 -15.67 5.31
CA VAL A 16 -14.25 -14.33 4.73
C VAL A 16 -13.71 -13.26 5.67
N GLY A 17 -14.03 -13.33 6.96
CA GLY A 17 -13.52 -12.39 7.97
C GLY A 17 -11.99 -12.38 8.04
N ILE A 18 -11.35 -13.55 8.03
CA ILE A 18 -9.90 -13.70 8.01
C ILE A 18 -9.31 -13.06 6.74
N ILE A 19 -9.87 -13.32 5.56
CA ILE A 19 -9.41 -12.72 4.29
C ILE A 19 -9.49 -11.20 4.33
N LEU A 20 -10.60 -10.64 4.85
CA LEU A 20 -10.78 -9.20 4.98
C LEU A 20 -9.75 -8.58 5.92
N LEU A 21 -9.47 -9.23 7.06
CA LEU A 21 -8.45 -8.78 8.02
C LEU A 21 -7.04 -8.81 7.41
N PHE A 22 -6.67 -9.89 6.70
CA PHE A 22 -5.39 -9.97 6.00
C PHE A 22 -5.24 -8.87 4.95
N ARG A 23 -6.28 -8.65 4.12
CA ARG A 23 -6.27 -7.61 3.09
C ARG A 23 -6.12 -6.21 3.72
N SER A 24 -6.81 -5.94 4.83
CA SER A 24 -6.67 -4.68 5.57
C SER A 24 -5.25 -4.47 6.11
N GLY A 25 -4.66 -5.52 6.70
CA GLY A 25 -3.29 -5.49 7.21
C GLY A 25 -2.24 -5.21 6.14
N CYS A 26 -2.33 -5.89 4.99
CA CYS A 26 -1.43 -5.67 3.85
C CYS A 26 -1.51 -4.24 3.32
N VAL A 27 -2.72 -3.69 3.18
CA VAL A 27 -2.93 -2.31 2.71
C VAL A 27 -2.31 -1.30 3.68
N ARG A 28 -2.47 -1.52 4.99
CA ARG A 28 -1.87 -0.64 6.01
C ARG A 28 -0.34 -0.66 5.94
N GLN A 29 0.26 -1.83 5.79
CA GLN A 29 1.71 -1.97 5.64
C GLN A 29 2.21 -1.30 4.36
N ALA A 30 1.55 -1.52 3.22
CA ALA A 30 1.91 -0.90 1.95
C ALA A 30 1.92 0.63 2.04
N LYS A 31 0.90 1.23 2.68
CA LYS A 31 0.84 2.67 2.92
C LYS A 31 2.01 3.17 3.79
N SER A 32 2.39 2.42 4.81
CA SER A 32 3.51 2.77 5.69
C SER A 32 4.85 2.71 4.94
N ILE A 33 5.04 1.70 4.09
CA ILE A 33 6.25 1.56 3.27
C ILE A 33 6.35 2.73 2.29
N LEU A 34 5.27 3.04 1.58
CA LEU A 34 5.22 4.16 0.64
C LEU A 34 5.51 5.49 1.34
N LEU A 35 4.92 5.73 2.51
CA LEU A 35 5.20 6.94 3.28
C LEU A 35 6.69 7.05 3.64
N TYR A 36 7.29 5.96 4.13
CA TYR A 36 8.72 5.91 4.44
C TYR A 36 9.60 6.18 3.21
N LEU A 37 9.28 5.60 2.06
CA LEU A 37 10.02 5.82 0.81
C LEU A 37 9.96 7.28 0.37
N VAL A 38 8.78 7.90 0.44
CA VAL A 38 8.60 9.32 0.07
C VAL A 38 9.36 10.23 1.03
N THR A 39 9.33 9.95 2.35
CA THR A 39 10.10 10.73 3.33
C THR A 39 11.60 10.63 3.11
N GLN A 40 12.12 9.44 2.83
CA GLN A 40 13.53 9.29 2.48
C GLN A 40 13.91 10.03 1.20
N ALA A 41 13.03 10.03 0.19
CA ALA A 41 13.27 10.77 -1.04
C ALA A 41 13.28 12.29 -0.79
N GLU A 42 12.36 12.80 0.05
CA GLU A 42 12.35 14.21 0.46
C GLU A 42 13.63 14.61 1.18
N GLU A 43 14.09 13.78 2.14
CA GLU A 43 15.33 14.02 2.88
C GLU A 43 16.57 14.00 1.97
N LYS A 44 16.61 13.05 1.03
CA LYS A 44 17.77 12.84 0.15
C LYS A 44 17.90 13.90 -0.96
N PHE A 45 16.79 14.30 -1.57
CA PHE A 45 16.79 15.17 -2.76
C PHE A 45 16.29 16.59 -2.49
N GLY A 46 15.70 16.85 -1.33
CA GLY A 46 15.27 18.17 -0.90
C GLY A 46 14.12 18.79 -1.71
N ALA A 47 13.93 20.09 -1.53
CA ALA A 47 12.88 20.85 -2.20
C ALA A 47 13.17 21.05 -3.70
N GLY A 48 12.12 21.19 -4.51
CA GLY A 48 12.23 21.48 -5.95
C GLY A 48 12.55 20.27 -6.86
N THR A 49 12.82 19.09 -6.30
CA THR A 49 13.22 17.89 -7.04
C THR A 49 12.10 16.85 -7.21
N GLY A 50 10.86 17.32 -7.40
CA GLY A 50 9.65 16.48 -7.39
C GLY A 50 9.70 15.27 -8.32
N GLU A 51 10.12 15.46 -9.58
CA GLU A 51 10.23 14.39 -10.57
C GLU A 51 11.28 13.34 -10.20
N ILE A 52 12.43 13.78 -9.68
CA ILE A 52 13.52 12.90 -9.24
C ILE A 52 13.07 12.07 -8.04
N LYS A 53 12.40 12.69 -7.07
CA LYS A 53 11.82 12.01 -5.90
C LYS A 53 10.79 10.97 -6.33
N PHE A 54 9.91 11.33 -7.27
CA PHE A 54 8.90 10.41 -7.79
C PHE A 54 9.54 9.18 -8.44
N SER A 55 10.52 9.37 -9.33
CA SER A 55 11.24 8.26 -9.98
C SER A 55 11.94 7.37 -8.96
N ALA A 56 12.62 7.95 -7.98
CA ALA A 56 13.33 7.19 -6.94
C ALA A 56 12.37 6.35 -6.07
N VAL A 57 11.20 6.90 -5.73
CA VAL A 57 10.17 6.16 -4.97
C VAL A 57 9.54 5.06 -5.82
N ALA A 58 9.27 5.33 -7.10
CA ALA A 58 8.71 4.34 -8.01
C ALA A 58 9.67 3.15 -8.17
N ASP A 59 10.95 3.40 -8.43
CA ASP A 59 11.97 2.35 -8.57
C ASP A 59 12.11 1.54 -7.27
N ALA A 60 12.22 2.21 -6.12
CA ALA A 60 12.31 1.54 -4.82
C ALA A 60 11.05 0.70 -4.51
N LEU A 61 9.86 1.18 -4.89
CA LEU A 61 8.62 0.42 -4.74
C LEU A 61 8.64 -0.83 -5.62
N TYR A 62 9.04 -0.70 -6.89
CA TYR A 62 9.17 -1.84 -7.81
C TYR A 62 10.17 -2.89 -7.31
N GLU A 63 11.26 -2.51 -6.65
CA GLU A 63 12.19 -3.47 -6.05
C GLU A 63 11.57 -4.27 -4.89
N LYS A 64 10.69 -3.65 -4.11
CA LYS A 64 10.04 -4.29 -2.95
C LYS A 64 8.82 -5.14 -3.31
N LEU A 65 8.27 -4.98 -4.52
CA LEU A 65 7.07 -5.70 -4.95
C LEU A 65 7.39 -7.15 -5.36
N PRO A 66 6.60 -8.14 -4.91
CA PRO A 66 6.69 -9.50 -5.45
C PRO A 66 6.29 -9.54 -6.92
N SER A 67 6.83 -10.48 -7.69
CA SER A 67 6.69 -10.56 -9.16
C SER A 67 5.24 -10.54 -9.64
N ALA A 68 4.33 -11.21 -8.92
CA ALA A 68 2.90 -11.20 -9.23
C ALA A 68 2.31 -9.79 -9.11
N ALA A 69 2.69 -9.01 -8.09
CA ALA A 69 2.16 -7.66 -7.89
C ALA A 69 2.62 -6.68 -8.98
N LYS A 70 3.84 -6.86 -9.51
CA LYS A 70 4.34 -6.06 -10.65
C LYS A 70 3.47 -6.20 -11.89
N PHE A 71 2.89 -7.39 -12.10
CA PHE A 71 2.03 -7.66 -13.24
C PHE A 71 0.64 -7.00 -13.11
N PHE A 72 0.12 -6.88 -11.89
CA PHE A 72 -1.21 -6.30 -11.64
C PHE A 72 -1.19 -4.78 -11.40
N LEU A 73 -0.03 -4.19 -11.11
CA LEU A 73 0.08 -2.75 -10.82
C LEU A 73 0.38 -1.96 -12.10
N SER A 74 -0.60 -1.16 -12.52
CA SER A 74 -0.40 -0.20 -13.58
C SER A 74 0.44 0.99 -13.12
N GLU A 75 1.12 1.67 -14.04
CA GLU A 75 1.83 2.93 -13.77
C GLU A 75 0.93 3.96 -13.09
N LYS A 76 -0.32 4.08 -13.53
CA LYS A 76 -1.33 4.99 -12.93
C LYS A 76 -1.63 4.63 -11.48
N THR A 77 -1.69 3.35 -11.16
CA THR A 77 -1.92 2.88 -9.78
C THR A 77 -0.73 3.25 -8.90
N ILE A 78 0.49 3.05 -9.39
CA ILE A 78 1.71 3.40 -8.65
C ILE A 78 1.79 4.91 -8.43
N ALA A 79 1.53 5.71 -9.47
CA ALA A 79 1.51 7.16 -9.37
C ALA A 79 0.52 7.65 -8.30
N SER A 80 -0.73 7.15 -8.33
CA SER A 80 -1.75 7.51 -7.35
C SER A 80 -1.36 7.11 -5.91
N LEU A 81 -0.70 5.96 -5.74
CA LEU A 81 -0.20 5.52 -4.43
C LEU A 81 0.92 6.43 -3.90
N ILE A 82 1.84 6.83 -4.78
CA ILE A 82 2.92 7.76 -4.44
C ILE A 82 2.35 9.13 -4.07
N GLU A 83 1.43 9.68 -4.88
CA GLU A 83 0.77 10.96 -4.60
C GLU A 83 0.00 10.97 -3.28
N SER A 84 -0.69 9.87 -2.97
CA SER A 84 -1.37 9.70 -1.69
C SER A 84 -0.40 9.72 -0.51
N ALA A 85 0.77 9.09 -0.67
CA ALA A 85 1.82 9.09 0.34
C ALA A 85 2.49 10.47 0.49
N VAL A 86 2.75 11.17 -0.62
CA VAL A 86 3.25 12.56 -0.62
C VAL A 86 2.28 13.49 0.10
N SER A 87 0.98 13.39 -0.21
CA SER A 87 -0.06 14.20 0.44
C SER A 87 -0.06 13.97 1.95
N LYS A 88 0.01 12.71 2.38
CA LYS A 88 0.05 12.35 3.79
C LYS A 88 1.35 12.79 4.49
N MET A 89 2.49 12.71 3.82
CA MET A 89 3.74 13.24 4.35
C MET A 89 3.66 14.76 4.57
N LYS A 90 3.11 15.50 3.59
CA LYS A 90 2.92 16.94 3.70
C LYS A 90 2.01 17.30 4.87
N GLU A 91 0.92 16.55 5.06
CA GLU A 91 0.02 16.70 6.22
C GLU A 91 0.79 16.60 7.54
N TYR A 92 1.68 15.60 7.68
CA TYR A 92 2.53 15.44 8.87
C TYR A 92 3.57 16.56 9.07
N LEU A 93 4.09 17.13 7.97
CA LEU A 93 5.09 18.21 8.04
C LEU A 93 4.46 19.60 8.25
N SER A 94 3.18 19.75 7.90
CA SER A 94 2.41 20.99 8.11
C SER A 94 1.72 21.08 9.47
N ALA A 95 1.74 19.99 10.24
CA ALA A 95 1.19 19.89 11.59
C ALA A 95 2.26 20.23 12.63
#